data_AF-A0AAW9TAW8-F1
#
_entry.id   AF-A0AAW9TAW8-F1
#
_cell.length_a   1.000
_cell.length_b   1.000
_cell.length_c   1.000
_cell.angle_alpha   90.00
_cell.angle_beta   90.00
_cell.angle_gamma   90.00
#
_symmetry.space_group_name_H-M   'P 1'
#
loop_
_entity.id
_entity.type
_entity.pdbx_description
1 polymer ?
#
loop_
_entity_poly.entity_id
_entity_poly.type
_entity_poly.pdbx_seq_one_letter_code
_entity_poly.pdbx_strand_id
1 'polypeptide(L)'
;MKLTIEHVIDLVDQLPKNNLYDYVSGGKNKAKLIGVNRDDQKLEIVRVNSDNSETGANMSKDVLEKLCSKVNSNQPFKFDSVLDGSGNTRSTFEAIFAHTTEFYACKVGNVKHLVWVPQIKHKIGEICYYDTIKDEIQELGLDFSTNINMAYRNYITAIKSKPFLLLAGISGTGKSRIVRELARACWDVDSNEYEAQKPRNFEMIQVKPNWHDSSELIGYVSRIGADQDGNGISFVVGDFLKFIAKAWGEPDVPYFLCLDEMNLAPVEQYFAEYLSVIESRKVDMEGNVVTDPILKQNAQSWYWNLCTELTDDEKLRAQFRDKGISIPQNLIVVGTVNMDETTFSFSRKVLDRAMTIEMNDVNLYGGLTHRYEQIGKLSSEHLVGNAVEGVDVYESNKDVCDVVINYLQDINKKLEGTPFKVAYRTRNEFLLYIVNNLPYNKDDSGEELSLDFVIARALDEITNMKILSRIEGDETKVSAEFLTELENTIKRSLEAISHESFAKEQTENTHKSISLAKLSEMKKRLSSGYTSFWS
;
A
#
# COMPACT_ATOMS: atom_id res chain seq x y z
N MET A 1 7.52 -3.35 -20.18
CA MET A 1 8.67 -2.91 -21.01
C MET A 1 9.38 -1.78 -20.27
N LYS A 2 10.72 -1.75 -20.27
CA LYS A 2 11.50 -0.69 -19.61
C LYS A 2 11.99 0.31 -20.66
N LEU A 3 11.86 1.61 -20.37
CA LEU A 3 12.33 2.67 -21.26
C LEU A 3 13.87 2.73 -21.18
N THR A 4 14.56 2.63 -22.31
CA THR A 4 16.03 2.78 -22.39
C THR A 4 16.40 4.12 -23.02
N ILE A 5 17.63 4.59 -22.76
CA ILE A 5 18.12 5.83 -23.36
C ILE A 5 18.13 5.74 -24.90
N GLU A 6 18.55 4.59 -25.44
CA GLU A 6 18.57 4.37 -26.89
C GLU A 6 17.16 4.47 -27.47
N HIS A 7 16.16 3.90 -26.79
CA HIS A 7 14.76 4.00 -27.21
C HIS A 7 14.24 5.44 -27.19
N VAL A 8 14.59 6.22 -26.15
CA VAL A 8 14.26 7.65 -26.07
C VAL A 8 14.91 8.43 -27.21
N ILE A 9 16.18 8.19 -27.47
CA ILE A 9 16.94 8.83 -28.55
C ILE A 9 16.29 8.51 -29.90
N ASP A 10 15.94 7.25 -30.15
CA ASP A 10 15.27 6.83 -31.37
C ASP A 10 13.90 7.48 -31.54
N LEU A 11 13.12 7.62 -30.47
CA LEU A 11 11.82 8.31 -30.50
C LEU A 11 11.96 9.80 -30.82
N VAL A 12 12.91 10.48 -30.17
CA VAL A 12 13.12 11.92 -30.34
C VAL A 12 13.78 12.24 -31.69
N ASP A 13 14.69 11.39 -32.18
CA ASP A 13 15.39 11.61 -33.45
C ASP A 13 14.46 11.52 -34.68
N GLN A 14 13.30 10.86 -34.54
CA GLN A 14 12.25 10.85 -35.56
C GLN A 14 11.60 12.24 -35.72
N LEU A 15 11.66 13.11 -34.72
CA LEU A 15 11.06 14.45 -34.79
C LEU A 15 11.82 15.35 -35.78
N PRO A 16 11.10 16.12 -36.62
CA PRO A 16 11.72 17.11 -37.49
C PRO A 16 12.56 18.16 -36.71
N LYS A 17 13.86 18.21 -37.00
CA LYS A 17 14.76 19.19 -36.40
C LYS A 17 14.37 20.60 -36.85
N ASN A 18 14.53 21.57 -35.96
CA ASN A 18 14.17 22.98 -36.13
C ASN A 18 12.67 23.30 -36.26
N ASN A 19 11.78 22.32 -36.10
CA ASN A 19 10.34 22.60 -35.97
C ASN A 19 9.98 23.14 -34.58
N LEU A 20 8.92 23.96 -34.54
CA LEU A 20 8.33 24.45 -33.31
C LEU A 20 7.28 23.45 -32.80
N TYR A 21 7.40 23.08 -31.53
CA TYR A 21 6.54 22.14 -30.84
C TYR A 21 5.75 22.85 -29.73
N ASP A 22 4.47 22.56 -29.68
CA ASP A 22 3.53 23.22 -28.78
C ASP A 22 3.68 22.70 -27.35
N TYR A 23 3.49 23.56 -26.35
CA TYR A 23 3.46 23.08 -24.98
C TYR A 23 2.14 22.36 -24.73
N VAL A 24 2.18 21.25 -23.99
CA VAL A 24 0.98 20.47 -23.61
C VAL A 24 -0.06 21.31 -22.86
N SER A 25 0.39 22.30 -22.09
CA SER A 25 -0.47 23.27 -21.38
C SER A 25 -1.02 24.39 -22.26
N GLY A 26 -0.64 24.44 -23.54
CA GLY A 26 -0.80 25.61 -24.38
C GLY A 26 0.12 26.77 -23.96
N GLY A 27 -0.12 27.93 -24.55
CA GLY A 27 0.63 29.17 -24.30
C GLY A 27 1.41 29.67 -25.53
N LYS A 28 2.16 30.75 -25.33
CA LYS A 28 2.93 31.42 -26.41
C LYS A 28 4.35 30.89 -26.60
N ASN A 29 4.89 30.17 -25.61
CA ASN A 29 6.23 29.58 -25.71
C ASN A 29 6.14 28.24 -26.45
N LYS A 30 7.22 27.88 -27.15
CA LYS A 30 7.36 26.64 -27.91
C LYS A 30 8.68 25.95 -27.56
N ALA A 31 8.76 24.66 -27.84
CA ALA A 31 10.02 23.92 -27.83
C ALA A 31 10.54 23.75 -29.26
N LYS A 32 11.86 23.67 -29.44
CA LYS A 32 12.47 23.37 -30.73
C LYS A 32 13.63 22.39 -30.52
N LEU A 33 13.58 21.26 -31.22
CA LEU A 33 14.65 20.28 -31.24
C LEU A 33 15.71 20.73 -32.25
N ILE A 34 16.92 21.03 -31.78
CA ILE A 34 18.05 21.41 -32.63
C ILE A 34 18.75 20.17 -33.19
N GLY A 35 18.99 19.18 -32.33
CA GLY A 35 19.75 17.99 -32.69
C GLY A 35 19.69 16.88 -31.65
N VAL A 36 20.12 15.70 -32.06
CA VAL A 36 20.25 14.50 -31.22
C VAL A 36 21.66 13.97 -31.39
N ASN A 37 22.43 13.90 -30.31
CA ASN A 37 23.78 13.35 -30.31
C ASN A 37 23.74 11.96 -29.67
N ARG A 38 23.93 10.92 -30.51
CA ARG A 38 23.87 9.52 -30.10
C ARG A 38 25.10 9.10 -29.28
N ASP A 39 26.29 9.60 -29.64
CA ASP A 39 27.54 9.25 -28.98
C ASP A 39 27.57 9.75 -27.53
N ASP A 40 27.15 11.01 -27.32
CA ASP A 40 27.08 11.64 -25.99
C ASP A 40 25.76 11.37 -25.26
N GLN A 41 24.83 10.65 -25.89
CA GLN A 41 23.47 10.42 -25.40
C GLN A 41 22.82 11.71 -24.89
N LYS A 42 22.70 12.70 -25.79
CA LYS A 42 22.27 14.06 -25.43
C LYS A 42 21.26 14.59 -26.44
N LEU A 43 20.24 15.30 -25.94
CA LEU A 43 19.27 16.02 -26.76
C LEU A 43 19.56 17.52 -26.71
N GLU A 44 19.65 18.14 -27.88
CA GLU A 44 19.85 19.58 -28.01
C GLU A 44 18.51 20.25 -28.29
N ILE A 45 17.97 20.92 -27.28
CA ILE A 45 16.63 21.48 -27.30
C ILE A 45 16.73 22.94 -26.87
N VAL A 46 15.96 23.81 -27.51
CA VAL A 46 15.81 25.20 -27.10
C VAL A 46 14.36 25.53 -26.82
N ARG A 47 14.14 26.40 -25.84
CA ARG A 47 12.86 27.07 -25.63
C ARG A 47 12.81 28.31 -26.53
N VAL A 48 11.75 28.42 -27.31
CA VAL A 48 11.44 29.62 -28.10
C VAL A 48 10.39 30.42 -27.33
N ASN A 49 10.77 31.61 -26.87
CA ASN A 49 9.88 32.50 -26.14
C ASN A 49 8.95 33.27 -27.08
N SER A 50 7.94 33.93 -26.52
CA SER A 50 6.96 34.71 -27.29
C SER A 50 7.55 35.87 -28.11
N ASP A 51 8.75 36.34 -27.77
CA ASP A 51 9.51 37.38 -28.48
C ASP A 51 10.48 36.79 -29.53
N ASN A 52 10.37 35.49 -29.83
CA ASN A 52 11.28 34.70 -30.66
C ASN A 52 12.73 34.61 -30.14
N SER A 53 13.00 35.00 -28.89
CA SER A 53 14.28 34.70 -28.26
C SER A 53 14.40 33.21 -27.94
N GLU A 54 15.60 32.66 -28.11
CA GLU A 54 15.88 31.25 -27.85
C GLU A 54 16.72 31.08 -26.58
N THR A 55 16.32 30.16 -25.71
CA THR A 55 17.05 29.82 -24.49
C THR A 55 17.38 28.33 -24.48
N GLY A 56 18.64 27.99 -24.19
CA GLY A 56 19.10 26.60 -24.15
C GLY A 56 18.36 25.76 -23.10
N ALA A 57 17.91 24.58 -23.50
CA ALA A 57 17.17 23.63 -22.68
C ALA A 57 17.63 22.20 -22.99
N ASN A 58 18.95 21.96 -23.01
CA ASN A 58 19.50 20.66 -23.40
C ASN A 58 19.21 19.56 -22.35
N MET A 59 19.07 18.32 -22.81
CA MET A 59 18.95 17.15 -21.96
C MET A 59 20.25 16.33 -22.02
N SER A 60 21.00 16.27 -20.92
CA SER A 60 22.20 15.45 -20.80
C SER A 60 21.87 13.98 -20.57
N LYS A 61 22.87 13.11 -20.72
CA LYS A 61 22.78 11.68 -20.40
C LYS A 61 22.22 11.42 -19.00
N ASP A 62 22.72 12.12 -17.98
CA ASP A 62 22.23 11.95 -16.60
C ASP A 62 20.72 12.23 -16.46
N VAL A 63 20.20 13.19 -17.21
CA VAL A 63 18.77 13.51 -17.21
C VAL A 63 17.97 12.42 -17.92
N LEU A 64 18.48 11.89 -19.02
CA LEU A 64 17.87 10.75 -19.71
C LEU A 64 17.90 9.48 -18.84
N GLU A 65 18.97 9.23 -18.10
CA GLU A 65 19.06 8.13 -17.14
C GLU A 65 17.99 8.24 -16.03
N LYS A 66 17.79 9.45 -15.49
CA LYS A 66 16.72 9.72 -14.51
C LYS A 66 15.33 9.52 -15.10
N LEU A 67 15.11 9.90 -16.36
CA LEU A 67 13.85 9.66 -17.05
C LEU A 67 13.60 8.16 -17.21
N CYS A 68 14.57 7.42 -17.76
CA CYS A 68 14.47 5.99 -17.99
C CYS A 68 14.33 5.16 -16.71
N SER A 69 14.83 5.63 -15.57
CA SER A 69 14.68 4.94 -14.28
C SER A 69 13.32 5.17 -13.62
N LYS A 70 12.66 6.30 -13.89
CA LYS A 70 11.39 6.70 -13.26
C LYS A 70 10.16 6.54 -14.15
N VAL A 71 10.33 6.36 -15.47
CA VAL A 71 9.22 6.17 -16.42
C VAL A 71 8.96 4.69 -16.66
N ASN A 72 7.77 4.25 -16.27
CA ASN A 72 7.27 2.91 -16.55
C ASN A 72 6.29 2.94 -17.73
N SER A 73 6.27 1.85 -18.50
CA SER A 73 5.28 1.65 -19.56
C SER A 73 3.87 1.70 -18.98
N ASN A 74 3.00 2.45 -19.64
CA ASN A 74 1.56 2.62 -19.36
C ASN A 74 1.24 3.27 -18.01
N GLN A 75 2.21 3.95 -17.38
CA GLN A 75 1.99 4.67 -16.13
C GLN A 75 2.13 6.19 -16.32
N PRO A 76 1.19 7.00 -15.78
CA PRO A 76 1.35 8.45 -15.76
C PRO A 76 2.52 8.89 -14.90
N PHE A 77 3.33 9.80 -15.42
CA PHE A 77 4.43 10.42 -14.67
C PHE A 77 4.45 11.93 -14.86
N LYS A 78 5.03 12.64 -13.89
CA LYS A 78 5.29 14.08 -13.96
C LYS A 78 6.75 14.29 -14.32
N PHE A 79 7.03 15.18 -15.26
CA PHE A 79 8.41 15.58 -15.52
C PHE A 79 9.08 16.23 -14.29
N ASP A 80 8.32 16.92 -13.42
CA ASP A 80 8.86 17.47 -12.17
C ASP A 80 9.42 16.40 -11.22
N SER A 81 8.70 15.29 -11.05
CA SER A 81 9.15 14.19 -10.18
C SER A 81 10.34 13.45 -10.76
N VAL A 82 10.54 13.54 -12.08
CA VAL A 82 11.73 13.00 -12.75
C VAL A 82 12.96 13.87 -12.51
N LEU A 83 12.80 15.20 -12.59
CA LEU A 83 13.91 16.18 -12.60
C LEU A 83 14.27 16.76 -11.22
N ASP A 84 13.77 16.16 -10.14
CA ASP A 84 14.02 16.57 -8.74
C ASP A 84 13.79 18.09 -8.51
N GLY A 85 12.74 18.65 -9.11
CA GLY A 85 12.35 20.05 -8.93
C GLY A 85 13.26 21.10 -9.60
N SER A 86 14.17 20.71 -10.48
CA SER A 86 15.14 21.64 -11.09
C SER A 86 14.71 22.17 -12.48
N GLY A 87 14.20 23.41 -12.53
CA GLY A 87 14.41 24.33 -13.67
C GLY A 87 13.25 24.70 -14.60
N ASN A 88 13.44 25.83 -15.29
CA ASN A 88 12.50 26.47 -16.24
C ASN A 88 12.38 25.76 -17.62
N THR A 89 12.93 24.56 -17.76
CA THR A 89 13.02 23.78 -19.02
C THR A 89 12.05 22.60 -19.08
N ARG A 90 11.36 22.30 -17.98
CA ARG A 90 10.42 21.17 -17.84
C ARG A 90 9.35 21.14 -18.94
N SER A 91 8.66 22.25 -19.16
CA SER A 91 7.60 22.30 -20.18
C SER A 91 8.15 22.22 -21.61
N THR A 92 9.42 22.57 -21.82
CA THR A 92 10.12 22.35 -23.08
C THR A 92 10.36 20.86 -23.32
N PHE A 93 10.78 20.11 -22.29
CA PHE A 93 10.93 18.66 -22.39
C PHE A 93 9.59 17.97 -22.60
N GLU A 94 8.58 18.27 -21.77
CA GLU A 94 7.23 17.75 -21.94
C GLU A 94 6.69 17.94 -23.36
N ALA A 95 6.93 19.12 -23.95
CA ALA A 95 6.56 19.40 -25.33
C ALA A 95 7.26 18.46 -26.31
N ILE A 96 8.58 18.28 -26.24
CA ILE A 96 9.30 17.36 -27.14
C ILE A 96 8.77 15.93 -27.01
N PHE A 97 8.64 15.41 -25.79
CA PHE A 97 8.19 14.04 -25.59
C PHE A 97 6.74 13.82 -26.04
N ALA A 98 5.82 14.73 -25.73
CA ALA A 98 4.41 14.62 -26.11
C ALA A 98 4.16 14.62 -27.63
N HIS A 99 5.16 14.97 -28.45
CA HIS A 99 5.07 14.92 -29.92
C HIS A 99 5.75 13.68 -30.51
N THR A 100 6.44 12.88 -29.70
CA THR A 100 6.96 11.57 -30.14
C THR A 100 5.81 10.57 -30.30
N THR A 101 6.07 9.42 -30.90
CA THR A 101 5.00 8.48 -31.31
C THR A 101 4.43 7.64 -30.16
N GLU A 102 5.05 7.63 -28.99
CA GLU A 102 4.69 6.71 -27.89
C GLU A 102 4.30 7.43 -26.59
N PHE A 103 4.31 8.75 -26.54
CA PHE A 103 4.04 9.51 -25.31
C PHE A 103 2.73 10.29 -25.41
N TYR A 104 1.77 9.91 -24.57
CA TYR A 104 0.45 10.51 -24.50
C TYR A 104 0.37 11.53 -23.37
N ALA A 105 -0.32 12.65 -23.60
CA ALA A 105 -0.66 13.59 -22.55
C ALA A 105 -1.88 13.12 -21.76
N CYS A 106 -1.89 13.31 -20.44
CA CYS A 106 -3.08 13.05 -19.64
C CYS A 106 -3.18 14.03 -18.46
N LYS A 107 -4.32 14.00 -17.78
CA LYS A 107 -4.54 14.72 -16.53
C LYS A 107 -4.92 13.74 -15.44
N VAL A 108 -4.24 13.83 -14.30
CA VAL A 108 -4.63 13.15 -13.07
C VAL A 108 -5.06 14.24 -12.10
N GLY A 109 -6.37 14.30 -11.85
CA GLY A 109 -7.00 15.48 -11.25
C GLY A 109 -6.77 16.73 -12.12
N ASN A 110 -6.30 17.82 -11.51
CA ASN A 110 -5.98 19.07 -12.21
C ASN A 110 -4.53 19.17 -12.70
N VAL A 111 -3.74 18.09 -12.57
CA VAL A 111 -2.30 18.11 -12.86
C VAL A 111 -2.00 17.36 -14.15
N LYS A 112 -1.22 17.99 -15.04
CA LYS A 112 -0.74 17.38 -16.29
C LYS A 112 0.32 16.31 -16.05
N HIS A 113 0.21 15.21 -16.79
CA HIS A 113 1.13 14.09 -16.80
C HIS A 113 1.40 13.67 -18.25
N LEU A 114 2.46 12.90 -18.46
CA LEU A 114 2.61 12.09 -19.68
C LEU A 114 2.53 10.61 -19.31
N VAL A 115 2.15 9.78 -20.28
CA VAL A 115 2.16 8.31 -20.19
C VAL A 115 2.96 7.78 -21.37
N TRP A 116 3.96 6.93 -21.11
CA TRP A 116 4.68 6.24 -22.19
C TRP A 116 3.98 4.92 -22.53
N VAL A 117 3.44 4.80 -23.73
CA VAL A 117 2.66 3.66 -24.21
C VAL A 117 3.31 3.09 -25.48
N PRO A 118 4.33 2.23 -25.35
CA PRO A 118 5.07 1.70 -26.51
C PRO A 118 4.25 0.77 -27.42
N GLN A 119 3.11 0.26 -26.91
CA GLN A 119 2.25 -0.71 -27.60
C GLN A 119 1.31 -0.05 -28.61
N ILE A 120 0.92 1.20 -28.40
CA ILE A 120 -0.01 1.95 -29.25
C ILE A 120 0.70 3.22 -29.70
N LYS A 121 1.15 3.24 -30.95
CA LYS A 121 1.87 4.38 -31.51
C LYS A 121 0.90 5.35 -32.18
N HIS A 122 1.00 6.63 -31.85
CA HIS A 122 0.28 7.70 -32.54
C HIS A 122 1.17 8.42 -33.56
N LYS A 123 0.55 9.32 -34.32
CA LYS A 123 1.22 10.07 -35.37
C LYS A 123 2.28 11.01 -34.78
N ILE A 124 3.45 11.01 -35.42
CA ILE A 124 4.56 11.87 -35.02
C ILE A 124 4.25 13.35 -35.24
N GLY A 125 4.68 14.19 -34.29
CA GLY A 125 4.49 15.63 -34.36
C GLY A 125 3.11 16.11 -33.92
N GLU A 126 2.25 15.24 -33.38
CA GLU A 126 0.95 15.60 -32.82
C GLU A 126 0.90 15.22 -31.34
N ILE A 127 0.27 16.06 -30.52
CA ILE A 127 -0.02 15.74 -29.11
C ILE A 127 -1.29 14.89 -29.08
N CYS A 128 -1.16 13.64 -28.67
CA CYS A 128 -2.31 12.76 -28.42
C CYS A 128 -2.56 12.61 -26.92
N TYR A 129 -3.83 12.40 -26.55
CA TYR A 129 -4.24 12.29 -25.15
C TYR A 129 -4.52 10.85 -24.78
N TYR A 130 -4.09 10.41 -23.60
CA TYR A 130 -4.27 9.03 -23.14
C TYR A 130 -5.74 8.62 -23.10
N ASP A 131 -6.65 9.56 -22.81
CA ASP A 131 -8.10 9.31 -22.81
C ASP A 131 -8.65 8.83 -24.16
N THR A 132 -7.98 9.14 -25.28
CA THR A 132 -8.45 8.72 -26.61
C THR A 132 -8.12 7.27 -26.95
N ILE A 133 -7.24 6.62 -26.19
CA ILE A 133 -6.80 5.23 -26.40
C ILE A 133 -7.19 4.30 -25.24
N LYS A 134 -8.00 4.77 -24.29
CA LYS A 134 -8.41 3.98 -23.11
C LYS A 134 -9.07 2.67 -23.50
N ASP A 135 -10.01 2.71 -24.45
CA ASP A 135 -10.74 1.53 -24.89
C ASP A 135 -9.80 0.51 -25.57
N GLU A 136 -8.85 0.98 -26.40
CA GLU A 136 -7.87 0.13 -27.07
C GLU A 136 -6.84 -0.46 -26.07
N ILE A 137 -6.44 0.31 -25.06
CA ILE A 137 -5.62 -0.17 -23.94
C ILE A 137 -6.36 -1.25 -23.15
N GLN A 138 -7.67 -1.09 -22.94
CA GLN A 138 -8.51 -2.05 -22.25
C GLN A 138 -8.68 -3.34 -23.08
N GLU A 139 -8.93 -3.23 -24.39
CA GLU A 139 -9.02 -4.38 -25.31
C GLU A 139 -7.70 -5.16 -25.41
N LEU A 140 -6.56 -4.47 -25.35
CA LEU A 140 -5.23 -5.08 -25.33
C LEU A 140 -4.81 -5.61 -23.94
N GLY A 141 -5.65 -5.43 -22.90
CA GLY A 141 -5.33 -5.85 -21.52
C GLY A 141 -4.16 -5.10 -20.89
N LEU A 142 -3.90 -3.88 -21.35
CA LEU A 142 -2.78 -3.03 -20.94
C LEU A 142 -3.17 -1.99 -19.87
N ASP A 143 -4.44 -1.98 -19.42
CA ASP A 143 -4.94 -1.09 -18.37
C ASP A 143 -4.42 -1.54 -16.99
N PHE A 144 -3.69 -0.65 -16.32
CA PHE A 144 -3.12 -0.89 -15.00
C PHE A 144 -4.18 -0.87 -13.89
N SER A 145 -5.42 -0.47 -14.19
CA SER A 145 -6.47 -0.30 -13.18
C SER A 145 -7.47 -1.48 -13.05
N THR A 146 -7.46 -2.51 -13.90
CA THR A 146 -8.57 -3.49 -13.91
C THR A 146 -8.22 -4.95 -14.22
N ASN A 147 -7.12 -5.48 -13.71
CA ASN A 147 -6.94 -6.94 -13.61
C ASN A 147 -6.74 -7.42 -12.16
N ILE A 148 -6.95 -6.54 -11.18
CA ILE A 148 -7.03 -6.95 -9.77
C ILE A 148 -8.42 -7.52 -9.55
N ASN A 149 -8.47 -8.77 -9.10
CA ASN A 149 -9.74 -9.40 -8.75
C ASN A 149 -10.33 -8.72 -7.51
N MET A 150 -11.55 -8.19 -7.64
CA MET A 150 -12.23 -7.42 -6.59
C MET A 150 -12.45 -8.20 -5.30
N ALA A 151 -12.44 -9.53 -5.35
CA ALA A 151 -12.49 -10.39 -4.17
C ALA A 151 -11.33 -10.14 -3.18
N TYR A 152 -10.20 -9.60 -3.64
CA TYR A 152 -9.03 -9.32 -2.79
C TYR A 152 -8.87 -7.83 -2.43
N ARG A 153 -9.79 -6.97 -2.87
CA ARG A 153 -9.74 -5.52 -2.63
C ARG A 153 -9.62 -5.18 -1.15
N ASN A 154 -10.35 -5.88 -0.28
CA ASN A 154 -10.33 -5.64 1.16
C ASN A 154 -8.92 -5.82 1.75
N TYR A 155 -8.14 -6.82 1.31
CA TYR A 155 -6.75 -7.01 1.70
C TYR A 155 -5.89 -5.85 1.20
N ILE A 156 -6.00 -5.51 -0.08
CA ILE A 156 -5.18 -4.49 -0.73
C ILE A 156 -5.39 -3.12 -0.06
N THR A 157 -6.65 -2.72 0.12
CA THR A 157 -7.01 -1.45 0.75
C THR A 157 -6.68 -1.42 2.24
N ALA A 158 -6.82 -2.54 2.96
CA ALA A 158 -6.39 -2.64 4.36
C ALA A 158 -4.87 -2.46 4.49
N ILE A 159 -4.09 -3.16 3.66
CA ILE A 159 -2.62 -3.08 3.61
C ILE A 159 -2.18 -1.64 3.31
N LYS A 160 -2.76 -1.03 2.27
CA LYS A 160 -2.43 0.34 1.85
C LYS A 160 -2.72 1.37 2.93
N SER A 161 -3.76 1.13 3.73
CA SER A 161 -4.16 2.03 4.82
C SER A 161 -3.31 1.84 6.07
N LYS A 162 -2.99 0.58 6.41
CA LYS A 162 -2.11 0.23 7.52
C LYS A 162 -1.44 -1.13 7.27
N PRO A 163 -0.12 -1.21 7.09
CA PRO A 163 0.58 -2.43 6.69
C PRO A 163 0.83 -3.39 7.87
N PHE A 164 -0.15 -3.52 8.76
CA PHE A 164 -0.19 -4.55 9.80
C PHE A 164 -1.60 -5.15 9.86
N LEU A 165 -1.71 -6.42 9.43
CA LEU A 165 -2.98 -7.14 9.34
C LEU A 165 -3.02 -8.31 10.32
N LEU A 166 -4.21 -8.62 10.82
CA LEU A 166 -4.54 -9.88 11.49
C LEU A 166 -5.55 -10.63 10.62
N LEU A 167 -5.18 -11.84 10.20
CA LEU A 167 -6.08 -12.75 9.49
C LEU A 167 -6.61 -13.77 10.49
N ALA A 168 -7.91 -13.72 10.76
CA ALA A 168 -8.56 -14.55 11.76
C ALA A 168 -9.47 -15.57 11.09
N GLY A 169 -9.51 -16.80 11.61
CA GLY A 169 -10.41 -17.82 11.09
C GLY A 169 -10.02 -19.22 11.58
N ILE A 170 -10.87 -20.21 11.29
CA ILE A 170 -10.60 -21.60 11.66
C ILE A 170 -9.34 -22.12 10.96
N SER A 171 -8.73 -23.16 11.52
CA SER A 171 -7.58 -23.82 10.88
C SER A 171 -7.97 -24.39 9.51
N GLY A 172 -7.04 -24.32 8.55
CA GLY A 172 -7.27 -24.83 7.18
C GLY A 172 -7.96 -23.85 6.21
N THR A 173 -8.32 -22.63 6.62
CA THR A 173 -8.93 -21.59 5.76
C THR A 173 -7.97 -20.89 4.80
N GLY A 174 -6.67 -21.25 4.83
CA GLY A 174 -5.68 -20.69 3.91
C GLY A 174 -5.09 -19.33 4.33
N LYS A 175 -5.19 -18.93 5.61
CA LYS A 175 -4.65 -17.66 6.14
C LYS A 175 -3.18 -17.42 5.75
N SER A 176 -2.29 -18.37 6.02
CA SER A 176 -0.87 -18.25 5.69
C SER A 176 -0.61 -18.42 4.18
N ARG A 177 -1.53 -19.07 3.45
CA ARG A 177 -1.49 -19.19 1.98
C ARG A 177 -1.77 -17.83 1.34
N ILE A 178 -2.82 -17.13 1.74
CA ILE A 178 -3.18 -15.85 1.10
C ILE A 178 -2.07 -14.79 1.24
N VAL A 179 -1.34 -14.76 2.36
CA VAL A 179 -0.18 -13.86 2.53
C VAL A 179 0.93 -14.17 1.51
N ARG A 180 1.22 -15.45 1.28
CA ARG A 180 2.19 -15.88 0.27
C ARG A 180 1.73 -15.52 -1.13
N GLU A 181 0.44 -15.66 -1.41
CA GLU A 181 -0.13 -15.39 -2.73
C GLU A 181 -0.18 -13.88 -3.03
N LEU A 182 -0.41 -13.02 -2.02
CA LEU A 182 -0.26 -11.57 -2.15
C LEU A 182 1.19 -11.16 -2.48
N ALA A 183 2.18 -11.81 -1.85
CA ALA A 183 3.58 -11.60 -2.18
C ALA A 183 3.93 -12.08 -3.60
N ARG A 184 3.39 -13.24 -3.99
CA ARG A 184 3.53 -13.81 -5.34
C ARG A 184 2.94 -12.90 -6.42
N ALA A 185 1.78 -12.32 -6.15
CA ALA A 185 1.08 -11.40 -7.05
C ALA A 185 1.88 -10.13 -7.35
N CYS A 186 2.93 -9.81 -6.58
CA CYS A 186 3.85 -8.71 -6.90
C CYS A 186 4.79 -8.99 -8.08
N TRP A 187 4.83 -10.23 -8.57
CA TRP A 187 5.68 -10.67 -9.67
C TRP A 187 4.89 -10.93 -10.94
N ASP A 188 5.55 -10.79 -12.09
CA ASP A 188 4.99 -11.18 -13.38
C ASP A 188 4.73 -12.69 -13.42
N VAL A 189 3.60 -13.11 -14.00
CA VAL A 189 3.15 -14.52 -14.03
C VAL A 189 4.20 -15.47 -14.61
N ASP A 190 4.99 -15.00 -15.58
CA ASP A 190 6.03 -15.79 -16.25
C ASP A 190 7.42 -15.66 -15.58
N SER A 191 7.52 -15.02 -14.41
CA SER A 191 8.79 -14.83 -13.72
C SER A 191 9.14 -16.01 -12.80
N ASN A 192 10.43 -16.25 -12.60
CA ASN A 192 10.93 -17.27 -11.67
C ASN A 192 10.37 -17.11 -10.25
N GLU A 193 10.15 -15.86 -9.80
CA GLU A 193 9.60 -15.57 -8.48
C GLU A 193 8.11 -15.92 -8.38
N TYR A 194 7.34 -15.73 -9.46
CA TYR A 194 5.94 -16.13 -9.50
C TYR A 194 5.76 -17.65 -9.45
N GLU A 195 6.69 -18.42 -10.01
CA GLU A 195 6.67 -19.88 -9.95
C GLU A 195 7.31 -20.46 -8.67
N ALA A 196 8.17 -19.68 -8.00
CA ALA A 196 8.91 -20.12 -6.83
C ALA A 196 8.00 -20.64 -5.70
N GLN A 197 8.38 -21.74 -5.05
CA GLN A 197 7.63 -22.25 -3.89
C GLN A 197 7.46 -21.19 -2.79
N LYS A 198 8.51 -20.40 -2.58
CA LYS A 198 8.55 -19.26 -1.66
C LYS A 198 9.10 -18.05 -2.43
N PRO A 199 8.26 -17.06 -2.77
CA PRO A 199 8.72 -15.80 -3.36
C PRO A 199 9.74 -15.12 -2.44
N ARG A 200 10.76 -14.47 -3.00
CA ARG A 200 11.83 -13.82 -2.22
C ARG A 200 11.35 -12.67 -1.32
N ASN A 201 10.24 -12.04 -1.68
CA ASN A 201 9.58 -10.97 -0.92
C ASN A 201 8.57 -11.52 0.12
N PHE A 202 8.64 -12.80 0.45
CA PHE A 202 7.81 -13.44 1.47
C PHE A 202 8.66 -14.16 2.51
N GLU A 203 8.40 -13.92 3.79
CA GLU A 203 9.01 -14.66 4.89
C GLU A 203 7.94 -15.10 5.90
N MET A 204 8.06 -16.33 6.39
CA MET A 204 7.13 -16.89 7.36
C MET A 204 7.88 -17.25 8.63
N ILE A 205 7.46 -16.66 9.74
CA ILE A 205 8.02 -16.93 11.07
C ILE A 205 6.92 -17.60 11.90
N GLN A 206 7.19 -18.82 12.36
CA GLN A 206 6.28 -19.56 13.23
C GLN A 206 6.46 -19.14 14.67
N VAL A 207 5.42 -18.56 15.28
CA VAL A 207 5.45 -18.17 16.68
C VAL A 207 5.46 -19.42 17.57
N LYS A 208 6.21 -19.36 18.67
CA LYS A 208 6.30 -20.46 19.65
C LYS A 208 5.75 -19.99 21.00
N PRO A 209 5.14 -20.88 21.80
CA PRO A 209 4.47 -20.51 23.04
C PRO A 209 5.42 -19.98 24.13
N ASN A 210 6.72 -20.25 24.03
CA ASN A 210 7.75 -19.79 24.96
C ASN A 210 8.32 -18.40 24.62
N TRP A 211 7.72 -17.68 23.68
CA TRP A 211 8.16 -16.33 23.31
C TRP A 211 7.64 -15.31 24.34
N HIS A 212 8.56 -14.68 25.05
CA HIS A 212 8.26 -13.73 26.14
C HIS A 212 8.96 -12.37 25.99
N ASP A 213 9.78 -12.22 24.96
CA ASP A 213 10.46 -10.97 24.60
C ASP A 213 10.78 -10.96 23.10
N SER A 214 11.40 -9.88 22.63
CA SER A 214 11.65 -9.61 21.21
C SER A 214 12.85 -10.33 20.62
N SER A 215 13.60 -11.12 21.43
CA SER A 215 14.89 -11.68 21.04
C SER A 215 14.78 -12.63 19.85
N GLU A 216 13.67 -13.36 19.75
CA GLU A 216 13.43 -14.35 18.67
C GLU A 216 13.14 -13.67 17.32
N LEU A 217 12.59 -12.45 17.33
CA LEU A 217 12.35 -11.68 16.12
C LEU A 217 13.53 -10.77 15.77
N ILE A 218 13.93 -9.92 16.71
CA ILE A 218 14.93 -8.87 16.48
C ILE A 218 16.36 -9.44 16.59
N GLY A 219 16.57 -10.35 17.53
CA GLY A 219 17.90 -10.81 17.92
C GLY A 219 18.34 -10.26 19.28
N TYR A 220 19.50 -10.69 19.73
CA TYR A 220 20.06 -10.31 21.02
C TYR A 220 21.58 -10.18 20.97
N VAL A 221 22.13 -9.38 21.89
CA VAL A 221 23.58 -9.25 22.07
C VAL A 221 24.08 -10.46 22.86
N SER A 222 24.92 -11.27 22.24
CA SER A 222 25.65 -12.36 22.88
C SER A 222 27.00 -11.87 23.39
N ARG A 223 27.31 -12.22 24.64
CA ARG A 223 28.62 -12.01 25.27
C ARG A 223 29.44 -13.30 25.34
N ILE A 224 28.96 -14.38 24.72
CA ILE A 224 29.65 -15.65 24.72
C ILE A 224 30.93 -15.49 23.90
N GLY A 225 32.08 -15.77 24.53
CA GLY A 225 33.39 -15.59 23.90
C GLY A 225 33.91 -14.15 23.95
N ALA A 226 33.23 -13.23 24.65
CA ALA A 226 33.74 -11.89 24.87
C ALA A 226 34.88 -11.89 25.90
N ASP A 227 35.96 -11.16 25.61
CA ASP A 227 37.04 -10.90 26.57
C ASP A 227 36.69 -9.76 27.55
N GLN A 228 37.61 -9.47 28.49
CA GLN A 228 37.41 -8.42 29.51
C GLN A 228 37.32 -7.01 28.92
N ASP A 229 37.86 -6.81 27.71
CA ASP A 229 37.84 -5.53 26.99
C ASP A 229 36.61 -5.41 26.06
N GLY A 230 35.75 -6.43 26.03
CA GLY A 230 34.53 -6.48 25.22
C GLY A 230 34.75 -6.89 23.76
N ASN A 231 35.94 -7.38 23.39
CA ASN A 231 36.16 -7.97 22.08
C ASN A 231 35.47 -9.33 22.00
N GLY A 232 34.81 -9.63 20.89
CA GLY A 232 34.06 -10.88 20.70
C GLY A 232 32.58 -10.79 21.06
N ILE A 233 32.09 -9.65 21.56
CA ILE A 233 30.64 -9.38 21.64
C ILE A 233 30.06 -9.42 20.23
N SER A 234 28.97 -10.15 20.05
CA SER A 234 28.28 -10.31 18.78
C SER A 234 26.78 -10.13 18.94
N PHE A 235 26.10 -9.80 17.85
CA PHE A 235 24.64 -9.76 17.81
C PHE A 235 24.14 -10.98 17.05
N VAL A 236 23.33 -11.80 17.70
CA VAL A 236 22.66 -12.93 17.05
C VAL A 236 21.40 -12.38 16.42
N VAL A 237 21.42 -12.20 15.10
CA VAL A 237 20.35 -11.54 14.37
C VAL A 237 19.16 -12.48 14.08
N GLY A 238 17.96 -12.01 14.42
CA GLY A 238 16.71 -12.72 14.13
C GLY A 238 16.25 -12.53 12.68
N ASP A 239 15.43 -13.46 12.19
CA ASP A 239 15.02 -13.50 10.78
C ASP A 239 14.15 -12.29 10.38
N PHE A 240 13.44 -11.70 11.34
CA PHE A 240 12.68 -10.48 11.09
C PHE A 240 13.59 -9.30 10.73
N LEU A 241 14.72 -9.12 11.43
CA LEU A 241 15.66 -8.03 11.13
C LEU A 241 16.40 -8.26 9.80
N LYS A 242 16.74 -9.51 9.47
CA LYS A 242 17.28 -9.86 8.14
C LYS A 242 16.28 -9.53 7.03
N PHE A 243 15.00 -9.83 7.25
CA PHE A 243 13.95 -9.55 6.28
C PHE A 243 13.70 -8.04 6.10
N ILE A 244 13.76 -7.25 7.18
CA ILE A 244 13.77 -5.78 7.11
C ILE A 244 14.91 -5.27 6.24
N ALA A 245 16.12 -5.78 6.41
CA ALA A 245 17.28 -5.36 5.62
C ALA A 245 17.11 -5.70 4.13
N LYS A 246 16.55 -6.87 3.80
CA LYS A 246 16.19 -7.23 2.42
C LYS A 246 15.17 -6.27 1.82
N ALA A 247 14.12 -5.92 2.57
CA ALA A 247 13.08 -5.00 2.11
C ALA A 247 13.63 -3.60 1.82
N TRP A 248 14.58 -3.12 2.64
CA TRP A 248 15.31 -1.88 2.37
C TRP A 248 16.15 -1.91 1.08
N GLY A 249 16.64 -3.08 0.68
CA GLY A 249 17.38 -3.27 -0.56
C GLY A 249 16.52 -3.19 -1.83
N GLU A 250 15.20 -3.38 -1.72
CA GLU A 250 14.25 -3.39 -2.83
C GLU A 250 13.00 -2.56 -2.50
N PRO A 251 13.12 -1.23 -2.33
CA PRO A 251 12.03 -0.37 -1.83
C PRO A 251 10.77 -0.36 -2.73
N ASP A 252 10.92 -0.67 -4.01
CA ASP A 252 9.82 -0.72 -4.99
C ASP A 252 9.07 -2.06 -5.02
N VAL A 253 9.51 -3.04 -4.22
CA VAL A 253 8.88 -4.36 -4.12
C VAL A 253 8.21 -4.49 -2.75
N PRO A 254 6.90 -4.79 -2.66
CA PRO A 254 6.25 -5.06 -1.37
C PRO A 254 6.76 -6.35 -0.71
N TYR A 255 7.17 -6.29 0.55
CA TYR A 255 7.68 -7.41 1.35
C TYR A 255 6.66 -7.85 2.39
N PHE A 256 6.33 -9.13 2.40
CA PHE A 256 5.31 -9.72 3.28
C PHE A 256 5.94 -10.61 4.33
N LEU A 257 5.84 -10.20 5.59
CA LEU A 257 6.18 -11.02 6.75
C LEU A 257 4.90 -11.67 7.30
N CYS A 258 4.84 -12.99 7.32
CA CYS A 258 3.77 -13.77 7.92
C CYS A 258 4.20 -14.29 9.29
N LEU A 259 3.61 -13.77 10.38
CA LEU A 259 3.71 -14.33 11.72
C LEU A 259 2.63 -15.41 11.87
N ASP A 260 3.03 -16.67 11.72
CA ASP A 260 2.11 -17.79 11.73
C ASP A 260 1.72 -18.16 13.16
N GLU A 261 0.41 -18.31 13.39
CA GLU A 261 -0.22 -18.55 14.70
C GLU A 261 0.24 -17.52 15.74
N MET A 262 0.09 -16.24 15.36
CA MET A 262 0.60 -15.08 16.11
C MET A 262 0.15 -15.08 17.58
N ASN A 263 -1.05 -15.61 17.85
CA ASN A 263 -1.66 -15.68 19.18
C ASN A 263 -1.25 -16.91 20.03
N LEU A 264 -0.25 -17.70 19.61
CA LEU A 264 0.34 -18.75 20.45
C LEU A 264 1.13 -18.22 21.65
N ALA A 265 1.58 -16.97 21.59
CA ALA A 265 2.29 -16.29 22.67
C ALA A 265 1.73 -14.88 22.89
N PRO A 266 1.98 -14.25 24.05
CA PRO A 266 1.53 -12.89 24.34
C PRO A 266 2.13 -11.88 23.36
N VAL A 267 1.34 -11.46 22.37
CA VAL A 267 1.80 -10.67 21.22
C VAL A 267 2.40 -9.33 21.63
N GLU A 268 1.84 -8.67 22.64
CA GLU A 268 2.39 -7.41 23.14
C GLU A 268 3.77 -7.51 23.78
N GLN A 269 4.26 -8.73 24.09
CA GLN A 269 5.57 -8.95 24.69
C GLN A 269 6.64 -9.13 23.61
N TYR A 270 6.51 -10.16 22.77
CA TYR A 270 7.53 -10.46 21.77
C TYR A 270 7.52 -9.51 20.57
N PHE A 271 6.41 -8.82 20.32
CA PHE A 271 6.25 -7.89 19.21
C PHE A 271 6.25 -6.42 19.65
N ALA A 272 6.71 -6.15 20.88
CA ALA A 272 6.60 -4.84 21.53
C ALA A 272 7.28 -3.70 20.74
N GLU A 273 8.48 -3.93 20.22
CA GLU A 273 9.32 -2.97 19.49
C GLU A 273 8.63 -2.56 18.19
N TYR A 274 8.13 -3.54 17.42
CA TYR A 274 7.39 -3.26 16.20
C TYR A 274 6.13 -2.45 16.47
N LEU A 275 5.33 -2.88 17.46
CA LEU A 275 4.11 -2.15 17.87
C LEU A 275 4.42 -0.73 18.34
N SER A 276 5.60 -0.49 18.91
CA SER A 276 6.03 0.86 19.29
C SER A 276 6.43 1.68 18.06
N VAL A 277 7.23 1.11 17.16
CA VAL A 277 7.80 1.84 16.00
C VAL A 277 6.75 2.17 14.96
N ILE A 278 5.78 1.29 14.71
CA ILE A 278 4.71 1.56 13.71
C ILE A 278 3.88 2.81 14.06
N GLU A 279 3.84 3.22 15.33
CA GLU A 279 3.16 4.43 15.79
C GLU A 279 3.94 5.72 15.53
N SER A 280 5.25 5.61 15.29
CA SER A 280 6.09 6.76 14.92
C SER A 280 6.03 7.08 13.43
N ARG A 281 5.30 6.28 12.65
CA ARG A 281 5.20 6.40 11.20
C ARG A 281 4.57 7.74 10.83
N LYS A 282 5.27 8.54 10.03
CA LYS A 282 4.82 9.85 9.55
C LYS A 282 5.42 10.18 8.19
N VAL A 283 4.82 11.14 7.50
CA VAL A 283 5.44 11.77 6.33
C VAL A 283 6.41 12.85 6.82
N ASP A 284 7.66 12.81 6.35
CA ASP A 284 8.65 13.85 6.64
C ASP A 284 8.51 15.08 5.72
N MET A 285 9.38 16.08 5.89
CA MET A 285 9.33 17.31 5.09
C MET A 285 9.66 17.08 3.60
N GLU A 286 10.31 15.96 3.28
CA GLU A 286 10.68 15.58 1.91
C GLU A 286 9.57 14.76 1.24
N GLY A 287 8.50 14.42 1.97
CA GLY A 287 7.40 13.60 1.48
C GLY A 287 7.64 12.11 1.63
N ASN A 288 8.70 11.70 2.34
CA ASN A 288 9.02 10.29 2.56
C ASN A 288 8.32 9.78 3.82
N VAL A 289 7.86 8.54 3.78
CA VAL A 289 7.32 7.88 4.97
C VAL A 289 8.46 7.31 5.79
N VAL A 290 8.60 7.79 7.03
CA VAL A 290 9.68 7.40 7.94
C VAL A 290 9.14 6.88 9.26
N THR A 291 9.94 6.07 9.95
CA THR A 291 9.69 5.62 11.33
C THR A 291 10.93 5.85 12.19
N ASP A 292 10.74 5.86 13.50
CA ASP A 292 11.84 5.67 14.45
C ASP A 292 12.58 4.34 14.16
N PRO A 293 13.85 4.21 14.54
CA PRO A 293 14.58 2.97 14.36
C PRO A 293 14.06 1.89 15.32
N ILE A 294 13.77 0.70 14.76
CA ILE A 294 13.48 -0.51 15.55
C ILE A 294 14.72 -1.02 16.28
N LEU A 295 15.91 -0.82 15.67
CA LEU A 295 17.18 -1.01 16.34
C LEU A 295 18.01 0.26 16.21
N LYS A 296 18.14 1.01 17.31
CA LYS A 296 18.92 2.26 17.37
C LYS A 296 20.38 2.02 17.02
N GLN A 297 21.01 3.03 16.42
CA GLN A 297 22.45 3.04 16.25
C GLN A 297 23.15 2.92 17.61
N ASN A 298 24.25 2.19 17.64
CA ASN A 298 25.02 1.91 18.84
C ASN A 298 26.49 1.99 18.49
N ALA A 299 27.32 2.63 19.32
CA ALA A 299 28.76 2.86 19.11
C ALA A 299 29.66 1.62 19.31
N GLN A 300 29.11 0.48 19.74
CA GLN A 300 29.86 -0.75 19.97
C GLN A 300 30.10 -1.54 18.66
N SER A 301 31.25 -2.21 18.57
CA SER A 301 31.71 -2.93 17.37
C SER A 301 30.72 -3.98 16.83
N TRP A 302 29.97 -4.64 17.72
CA TRP A 302 28.94 -5.62 17.31
C TRP A 302 27.89 -5.01 16.38
N TYR A 303 27.58 -3.72 16.52
CA TYR A 303 26.59 -3.05 15.68
C TYR A 303 27.10 -2.82 14.27
N TRP A 304 28.39 -2.48 14.11
CA TRP A 304 29.03 -2.37 12.80
C TRP A 304 29.11 -3.71 12.10
N ASN A 305 29.41 -4.77 12.86
CA ASN A 305 29.42 -6.13 12.34
C ASN A 305 28.02 -6.56 11.90
N LEU A 306 26.99 -6.29 12.71
CA LEU A 306 25.59 -6.53 12.36
C LEU A 306 25.19 -5.80 11.06
N CYS A 307 25.51 -4.51 10.94
CA CYS A 307 25.19 -3.75 9.73
C CYS A 307 25.93 -4.29 8.49
N THR A 308 27.07 -4.96 8.68
CA THR A 308 27.82 -5.62 7.60
C THR A 308 27.20 -6.97 7.24
N GLU A 309 26.72 -7.72 8.22
CA GLU A 309 26.01 -8.99 8.01
C GLU A 309 24.64 -8.78 7.34
N LEU A 310 23.95 -7.69 7.64
CA LEU A 310 22.59 -7.42 7.15
C LEU A 310 22.53 -7.04 5.67
N THR A 311 23.58 -6.43 5.12
CA THR A 311 23.59 -5.99 3.73
C THR A 311 25.01 -5.78 3.18
N ASP A 312 25.19 -6.17 1.93
CA ASP A 312 26.39 -5.89 1.16
C ASP A 312 26.38 -4.45 0.56
N ASP A 313 25.21 -3.83 0.43
CA ASP A 313 25.04 -2.47 -0.11
C ASP A 313 25.68 -1.43 0.82
N GLU A 314 26.65 -0.68 0.28
CA GLU A 314 27.43 0.29 1.04
C GLU A 314 26.61 1.50 1.50
N LYS A 315 25.66 1.97 0.68
CA LYS A 315 24.80 3.11 1.01
C LYS A 315 23.83 2.73 2.12
N LEU A 316 23.19 1.55 1.99
CA LEU A 316 22.25 1.07 3.00
C LEU A 316 22.96 0.78 4.32
N ARG A 317 24.14 0.17 4.27
CA ARG A 317 24.97 -0.07 5.46
C ARG A 317 25.38 1.24 6.16
N ALA A 318 25.73 2.27 5.39
CA ALA A 318 26.04 3.59 5.94
C ALA A 318 24.80 4.21 6.62
N GLN A 319 23.62 4.09 5.99
CA GLN A 319 22.36 4.55 6.57
C GLN A 319 22.04 3.86 7.89
N PHE A 320 22.17 2.52 7.97
CA PHE A 320 21.93 1.77 9.21
C PHE A 320 22.89 2.20 10.33
N ARG A 321 24.16 2.43 10.01
CA ARG A 321 25.16 2.89 10.98
C ARG A 321 24.89 4.30 11.51
N ASP A 322 24.39 5.19 10.65
CA ASP A 322 24.12 6.59 11.01
C ASP A 322 22.79 6.76 11.76
N LYS A 323 21.71 6.20 11.22
CA LYS A 323 20.34 6.48 11.68
C LYS A 323 19.72 5.35 12.53
N GLY A 324 20.35 4.19 12.55
CA GLY A 324 19.71 2.98 13.05
C GLY A 324 18.95 2.23 11.95
N ILE A 325 18.41 1.06 12.29
CA ILE A 325 17.57 0.26 11.38
C ILE A 325 16.11 0.63 11.66
N SER A 326 15.41 1.18 10.68
CA SER A 326 13.99 1.52 10.74
C SER A 326 13.15 0.58 9.89
N ILE A 327 11.82 0.68 10.01
CA ILE A 327 10.88 -0.13 9.21
C ILE A 327 10.77 0.49 7.81
N PRO A 328 11.05 -0.24 6.72
CA PRO A 328 10.90 0.29 5.37
C PRO A 328 9.42 0.34 4.98
N GLN A 329 9.07 1.29 4.11
CA GLN A 329 7.67 1.58 3.76
C GLN A 329 6.97 0.41 3.05
N ASN A 330 7.73 -0.42 2.35
CA ASN A 330 7.28 -1.59 1.61
C ASN A 330 7.11 -2.85 2.48
N LEU A 331 7.38 -2.80 3.79
CA LEU A 331 7.16 -3.94 4.68
C LEU A 331 5.70 -4.02 5.13
N ILE A 332 5.11 -5.19 4.93
CA ILE A 332 3.75 -5.55 5.31
C ILE A 332 3.85 -6.72 6.28
N VAL A 333 3.35 -6.54 7.49
CA VAL A 333 3.29 -7.63 8.49
C VAL A 333 1.88 -8.17 8.57
N VAL A 334 1.73 -9.49 8.53
CA VAL A 334 0.46 -10.19 8.66
C VAL A 334 0.58 -11.26 9.75
N GLY A 335 -0.25 -11.17 10.78
CA GLY A 335 -0.40 -12.22 11.79
C GLY A 335 -1.56 -13.15 11.42
N THR A 336 -1.32 -14.46 11.36
CA THR A 336 -2.42 -15.43 11.26
C THR A 336 -2.88 -15.81 12.66
N VAL A 337 -4.20 -15.84 12.84
CA VAL A 337 -4.85 -16.04 14.14
C VAL A 337 -5.75 -17.24 14.05
N ASN A 338 -5.57 -18.18 14.98
CA ASN A 338 -6.54 -19.24 15.21
C ASN A 338 -7.56 -18.79 16.26
N MET A 339 -8.83 -19.11 16.02
CA MET A 339 -9.96 -18.67 16.83
C MET A 339 -10.36 -19.73 17.88
N ASP A 340 -9.46 -20.64 18.23
CA ASP A 340 -9.69 -21.73 19.17
C ASP A 340 -9.29 -21.38 20.61
N GLU A 341 -9.89 -22.08 21.58
CA GLU A 341 -9.79 -21.81 23.03
C GLU A 341 -8.36 -21.92 23.61
N THR A 342 -7.41 -22.44 22.85
CA THR A 342 -6.03 -22.76 23.28
C THR A 342 -5.03 -21.62 23.10
N THR A 343 -5.50 -20.44 22.72
CA THR A 343 -4.64 -19.30 22.32
C THR A 343 -4.80 -18.08 23.23
N PHE A 344 -3.82 -17.18 23.20
CA PHE A 344 -3.87 -15.93 23.98
C PHE A 344 -4.81 -14.91 23.31
N SER A 345 -5.69 -14.30 24.10
CA SER A 345 -6.49 -13.16 23.65
C SER A 345 -5.59 -11.96 23.31
N PHE A 346 -5.96 -11.20 22.28
CA PHE A 346 -5.22 -10.00 21.91
C PHE A 346 -5.48 -8.85 22.89
N SER A 347 -4.41 -8.21 23.34
CA SER A 347 -4.55 -6.95 24.05
C SER A 347 -5.03 -5.83 23.11
N ARG A 348 -5.75 -4.85 23.67
CA ARG A 348 -6.16 -3.63 22.93
C ARG A 348 -4.98 -2.93 22.24
N LYS A 349 -3.78 -3.02 22.82
CA LYS A 349 -2.55 -2.46 22.24
C LYS A 349 -2.27 -3.03 20.84
N VAL A 350 -2.51 -4.33 20.64
CA VAL A 350 -2.31 -5.00 19.35
C VAL A 350 -3.45 -4.66 18.39
N LEU A 351 -4.71 -4.79 18.84
CA LEU A 351 -5.90 -4.55 18.02
C LEU A 351 -5.99 -3.10 17.51
N ASP A 352 -5.59 -2.13 18.34
CA ASP A 352 -5.52 -0.73 17.92
C ASP A 352 -4.50 -0.51 16.79
N ARG A 353 -3.51 -1.39 16.65
CA ARG A 353 -2.42 -1.28 15.68
C ARG A 353 -2.63 -2.09 14.40
N ALA A 354 -3.55 -3.04 14.38
CA ALA A 354 -3.78 -3.90 13.23
C ALA A 354 -5.11 -3.62 12.52
N MET A 355 -5.20 -4.05 11.27
CA MET A 355 -6.44 -4.25 10.54
C MET A 355 -6.84 -5.73 10.62
N THR A 356 -8.02 -6.04 11.15
CA THR A 356 -8.47 -7.43 11.33
C THR A 356 -9.39 -7.86 10.20
N ILE A 357 -9.07 -8.96 9.52
CA ILE A 357 -9.91 -9.56 8.49
C ILE A 357 -10.26 -10.99 8.92
N GLU A 358 -11.55 -11.30 8.97
CA GLU A 358 -12.03 -12.66 9.22
C GLU A 358 -12.17 -13.44 7.90
N MET A 359 -11.67 -14.67 7.91
CA MET A 359 -11.72 -15.64 6.81
C MET A 359 -12.64 -16.79 7.20
N ASN A 360 -13.94 -16.51 7.22
CA ASN A 360 -14.97 -17.48 7.64
C ASN A 360 -15.59 -18.25 6.47
N ASP A 361 -15.53 -17.70 5.25
CA ASP A 361 -16.11 -18.33 4.07
C ASP A 361 -15.14 -19.39 3.50
N VAL A 362 -15.56 -20.66 3.54
CA VAL A 362 -14.78 -21.79 3.02
C VAL A 362 -15.26 -22.14 1.61
N ASN A 363 -14.42 -21.88 0.60
CA ASN A 363 -14.66 -22.33 -0.76
C ASN A 363 -13.97 -23.67 -1.03
N LEU A 364 -14.71 -24.77 -0.95
CA LEU A 364 -14.19 -26.12 -1.21
C LEU A 364 -13.82 -26.38 -2.69
N TYR A 365 -14.28 -25.55 -3.62
CA TYR A 365 -13.86 -25.60 -5.02
C TYR A 365 -12.62 -24.73 -5.29
N GLY A 366 -12.24 -23.88 -4.35
CA GLY A 366 -11.10 -22.98 -4.47
C GLY A 366 -9.79 -23.76 -4.65
N GLY A 367 -8.96 -23.32 -5.60
CA GLY A 367 -7.66 -23.94 -5.87
C GLY A 367 -7.68 -25.29 -6.59
N LEU A 368 -8.85 -25.78 -7.03
CA LEU A 368 -8.96 -27.02 -7.81
C LEU A 368 -8.64 -26.82 -9.30
N THR A 369 -8.90 -25.62 -9.83
CA THR A 369 -8.70 -25.28 -11.25
C THR A 369 -7.38 -24.58 -11.53
N HIS A 370 -6.89 -23.80 -10.55
CA HIS A 370 -5.65 -23.04 -10.64
C HIS A 370 -4.77 -23.31 -9.41
N ARG A 371 -3.46 -23.42 -9.64
CA ARG A 371 -2.48 -23.62 -8.56
C ARG A 371 -2.38 -22.41 -7.63
N TYR A 372 -2.42 -21.22 -8.22
CA TYR A 372 -2.22 -19.93 -7.54
C TYR A 372 -3.52 -19.12 -7.56
N GLU A 373 -3.67 -18.26 -6.55
CA GLU A 373 -4.82 -17.36 -6.43
C GLU A 373 -4.80 -16.34 -7.59
N GLN A 374 -5.97 -16.09 -8.19
CA GLN A 374 -6.11 -15.18 -9.32
C GLN A 374 -6.30 -13.75 -8.82
N ILE A 375 -5.30 -13.23 -8.10
CA ILE A 375 -5.33 -11.89 -7.48
C ILE A 375 -5.16 -10.79 -8.53
N GLY A 376 -4.40 -11.06 -9.59
CA GLY A 376 -3.90 -10.04 -10.53
C GLY A 376 -2.56 -9.47 -10.08
N LYS A 377 -1.84 -8.83 -11.02
CA LYS A 377 -0.51 -8.27 -10.72
C LYS A 377 -0.65 -7.07 -9.77
N LEU A 378 0.00 -7.17 -8.62
CA LEU A 378 0.11 -6.10 -7.63
C LEU A 378 1.40 -5.33 -7.86
N SER A 379 1.34 -4.01 -7.71
CA SER A 379 2.50 -3.11 -7.76
C SER A 379 2.68 -2.49 -6.38
N SER A 380 3.81 -1.82 -6.17
CA SER A 380 4.03 -1.03 -4.96
C SER A 380 2.89 -0.02 -4.73
N GLU A 381 2.42 0.66 -5.78
CA GLU A 381 1.35 1.67 -5.67
C GLU A 381 -0.01 1.11 -5.21
N HIS A 382 -0.26 -0.17 -5.45
CA HIS A 382 -1.48 -0.84 -4.97
C HIS A 382 -1.44 -1.09 -3.45
N LEU A 383 -0.26 -1.30 -2.87
CA LEU A 383 -0.11 -1.79 -1.49
C LEU A 383 0.59 -0.81 -0.56
N VAL A 384 1.45 0.06 -1.08
CA VAL A 384 2.27 0.99 -0.32
C VAL A 384 1.65 2.38 -0.40
N GLY A 385 1.02 2.81 0.69
CA GLY A 385 0.41 4.13 0.80
C GLY A 385 1.44 5.23 1.06
N ASN A 386 1.25 6.39 0.42
CA ASN A 386 2.02 7.61 0.65
C ASN A 386 1.44 8.51 1.76
N ALA A 387 0.22 8.20 2.20
CA ALA A 387 -0.44 8.84 3.34
C ALA A 387 -0.46 7.86 4.51
N VAL A 388 -0.17 8.35 5.71
CA VAL A 388 -0.08 7.52 6.93
C VAL A 388 -0.87 8.10 8.10
N GLU A 389 -1.27 9.37 8.02
CA GLU A 389 -2.13 10.05 8.97
C GLU A 389 -3.38 10.65 8.31
N GLY A 390 -4.42 10.90 9.11
CA GLY A 390 -5.66 11.49 8.60
C GLY A 390 -5.46 12.89 8.00
N VAL A 391 -4.48 13.65 8.49
CA VAL A 391 -4.16 14.98 7.95
C VAL A 391 -3.66 14.93 6.51
N ASP A 392 -3.01 13.84 6.11
CA ASP A 392 -2.44 13.66 4.78
C ASP A 392 -3.51 13.57 3.68
N VAL A 393 -4.74 13.17 4.05
CA VAL A 393 -5.86 12.94 3.11
C VAL A 393 -7.04 13.87 3.33
N TYR A 394 -7.13 14.54 4.49
CA TYR A 394 -8.33 15.28 4.88
C TYR A 394 -8.63 16.45 3.95
N GLU A 395 -7.66 17.34 3.69
CA GLU A 395 -7.89 18.54 2.88
C GLU A 395 -8.27 18.20 1.44
N SER A 396 -7.63 17.18 0.86
CA SER A 396 -7.88 16.73 -0.51
C SER A 396 -9.16 15.93 -0.69
N ASN A 397 -9.74 15.38 0.39
CA ASN A 397 -10.93 14.53 0.36
C ASN A 397 -11.98 14.98 1.39
N LYS A 398 -12.11 16.30 1.61
CA LYS A 398 -12.86 16.85 2.74
C LYS A 398 -14.31 16.34 2.83
N ASP A 399 -15.04 16.37 1.73
CA ASP A 399 -16.45 15.97 1.71
C ASP A 399 -16.63 14.50 2.13
N VAL A 400 -15.78 13.61 1.58
CA VAL A 400 -15.74 12.19 1.94
C VAL A 400 -15.32 12.01 3.40
N CYS A 401 -14.29 12.73 3.85
CA CYS A 401 -13.79 12.62 5.21
C CYS A 401 -14.80 13.11 6.26
N ASP A 402 -15.57 14.16 5.94
CA ASP A 402 -16.61 14.68 6.82
C ASP A 402 -17.78 13.68 6.95
N VAL A 403 -18.14 12.96 5.88
CA VAL A 403 -19.08 11.82 5.97
C VAL A 403 -18.57 10.75 6.94
N VAL A 404 -17.29 10.36 6.82
CA VAL A 404 -16.67 9.37 7.71
C VAL A 404 -16.65 9.86 9.18
N ILE A 405 -16.34 11.14 9.41
CA ILE A 405 -16.34 11.72 10.76
C ILE A 405 -17.75 11.71 11.36
N ASN A 406 -18.77 12.08 10.59
CA ASN A 406 -20.16 12.05 11.06
C ASN A 406 -20.60 10.62 11.39
N TYR A 407 -20.27 9.65 10.54
CA TYR A 407 -20.50 8.22 10.83
C TYR A 407 -19.84 7.81 12.16
N LEU A 408 -18.56 8.12 12.34
CA LEU A 408 -17.83 7.78 13.56
C LEU A 408 -18.40 8.48 14.80
N GLN A 409 -18.88 9.72 14.68
CA GLN A 409 -19.53 10.43 15.78
C GLN A 409 -20.82 9.74 16.22
N ASP A 410 -21.64 9.26 15.27
CA ASP A 410 -22.87 8.52 15.57
C ASP A 410 -22.58 7.18 16.24
N ILE A 411 -21.58 6.44 15.76
CA ILE A 411 -21.12 5.22 16.41
C ILE A 411 -20.59 5.52 17.82
N ASN A 412 -19.75 6.55 17.98
CA ASN A 412 -19.11 6.86 19.26
C ASN A 412 -20.14 7.30 20.33
N LYS A 413 -21.27 7.90 19.94
CA LYS A 413 -22.40 8.16 20.87
C LYS A 413 -22.93 6.87 21.50
N LYS A 414 -22.91 5.75 20.77
CA LYS A 414 -23.32 4.43 21.28
C LYS A 414 -22.24 3.71 22.07
N LEU A 415 -20.97 4.00 21.76
CA LEU A 415 -19.82 3.51 22.53
C LEU A 415 -19.57 4.32 23.81
N GLU A 416 -20.32 5.41 24.05
CA GLU A 416 -20.19 6.25 25.24
C GLU A 416 -20.44 5.44 26.52
N GLY A 417 -19.58 5.61 27.53
CA GLY A 417 -19.63 4.82 28.77
C GLY A 417 -19.03 3.41 28.66
N THR A 418 -18.63 2.96 27.47
CA THR A 418 -17.93 1.68 27.26
C THR A 418 -16.42 1.89 27.12
N PRO A 419 -15.60 0.84 27.31
CA PRO A 419 -14.16 0.92 27.03
C PRO A 419 -13.83 0.90 25.52
N PHE A 420 -14.82 0.83 24.62
CA PHE A 420 -14.63 0.60 23.18
C PHE A 420 -14.61 1.87 22.33
N LYS A 421 -14.64 3.05 22.97
CA LYS A 421 -14.67 4.35 22.30
C LYS A 421 -13.66 4.46 21.15
N VAL A 422 -14.07 5.18 20.12
CA VAL A 422 -13.21 5.53 18.98
C VAL A 422 -12.45 6.81 19.33
N ALA A 423 -11.15 6.79 19.05
CA ALA A 423 -10.25 7.93 19.24
C ALA A 423 -9.52 8.27 17.93
N TYR A 424 -8.61 9.24 17.99
CA TYR A 424 -7.89 9.80 16.83
C TYR A 424 -7.20 8.76 15.94
N ARG A 425 -6.61 7.70 16.53
CA ARG A 425 -5.94 6.63 15.75
C ARG A 425 -6.92 5.89 14.86
N THR A 426 -8.00 5.37 15.44
CA THR A 426 -9.05 4.69 14.68
C THR A 426 -9.69 5.62 13.65
N ARG A 427 -9.91 6.90 14.00
CA ARG A 427 -10.37 7.90 13.02
C ARG A 427 -9.43 8.00 11.82
N ASN A 428 -8.11 8.15 12.05
CA ASN A 428 -7.13 8.25 10.95
C ASN A 428 -7.20 7.03 10.03
N GLU A 429 -7.28 5.83 10.61
CA GLU A 429 -7.39 4.57 9.87
C GLU A 429 -8.66 4.49 9.03
N PHE A 430 -9.80 4.97 9.56
CA PHE A 430 -11.03 5.12 8.79
C PHE A 430 -10.86 6.05 7.59
N LEU A 431 -10.30 7.25 7.79
CA LEU A 431 -10.10 8.20 6.69
C LEU A 431 -9.21 7.59 5.58
N LEU A 432 -8.09 6.99 5.95
CA LEU A 432 -7.18 6.35 5.01
C LEU A 432 -7.85 5.19 4.26
N TYR A 433 -8.60 4.35 4.96
CA TYR A 433 -9.27 3.19 4.37
C TYR A 433 -10.35 3.57 3.37
N ILE A 434 -11.18 4.56 3.70
CA ILE A 434 -12.24 5.01 2.78
C ILE A 434 -11.60 5.67 1.55
N VAL A 435 -10.60 6.54 1.72
CA VAL A 435 -9.90 7.18 0.59
C VAL A 435 -9.22 6.16 -0.32
N ASN A 436 -8.56 5.14 0.26
CA ASN A 436 -7.94 4.07 -0.51
C ASN A 436 -8.96 3.15 -1.21
N ASN A 437 -10.23 3.21 -0.82
CA ASN A 437 -11.32 2.45 -1.45
C ASN A 437 -11.98 3.17 -2.64
N LEU A 438 -11.86 4.49 -2.74
CA LEU A 438 -12.51 5.28 -3.79
C LEU A 438 -12.18 4.82 -5.22
N PRO A 439 -10.94 4.41 -5.55
CA PRO A 439 -10.63 3.91 -6.89
C PRO A 439 -11.30 2.58 -7.25
N TYR A 440 -11.82 1.83 -6.27
CA TYR A 440 -12.45 0.53 -6.47
C TYR A 440 -13.97 0.67 -6.58
N ASN A 441 -14.41 1.47 -7.54
CA ASN A 441 -15.80 1.88 -7.76
C ASN A 441 -16.52 1.06 -8.83
N LYS A 442 -16.06 -0.14 -9.14
CA LYS A 442 -16.73 -1.05 -10.07
C LYS A 442 -17.20 -2.31 -9.35
N ASP A 443 -18.29 -2.90 -9.81
CA ASP A 443 -18.76 -4.20 -9.35
C ASP A 443 -18.09 -5.36 -10.13
N ASP A 444 -18.49 -6.59 -9.82
CA ASP A 444 -17.94 -7.80 -10.45
C ASP A 444 -18.29 -7.91 -11.96
N SER A 445 -19.30 -7.18 -12.42
CA SER A 445 -19.68 -7.08 -13.83
C SER A 445 -18.96 -5.93 -14.57
N GLY A 446 -18.23 -5.09 -13.83
CA GLY A 446 -17.52 -3.93 -14.35
C GLY A 446 -18.36 -2.64 -14.40
N GLU A 447 -19.59 -2.67 -13.90
CA GLU A 447 -20.48 -1.51 -13.84
C GLU A 447 -20.05 -0.55 -12.72
N GLU A 448 -20.20 0.75 -12.97
CA GLU A 448 -19.82 1.78 -12.00
C GLU A 448 -20.79 1.84 -10.82
N LEU A 449 -20.22 1.76 -9.62
CA LEU A 449 -20.89 1.96 -8.35
C LEU A 449 -20.93 3.45 -8.01
N SER A 450 -22.02 3.88 -7.35
CA SER A 450 -22.10 5.24 -6.83
C SER A 450 -21.00 5.49 -5.78
N LEU A 451 -20.50 6.72 -5.73
CA LEU A 451 -19.49 7.12 -4.75
C LEU A 451 -19.99 6.85 -3.31
N ASP A 452 -21.26 7.17 -3.05
CA ASP A 452 -21.89 7.00 -1.75
C ASP A 452 -21.97 5.52 -1.34
N PHE A 453 -22.26 4.63 -2.29
CA PHE A 453 -22.21 3.19 -2.04
C PHE A 453 -20.79 2.71 -1.74
N VAL A 454 -19.79 3.16 -2.49
CA VAL A 454 -18.38 2.80 -2.24
C VAL A 454 -17.94 3.23 -0.84
N ILE A 455 -18.35 4.42 -0.40
CA ILE A 455 -18.10 4.92 0.96
C ILE A 455 -18.80 4.04 2.00
N ALA A 456 -20.09 3.74 1.82
CA ALA A 456 -20.86 2.90 2.75
C ALA A 456 -20.29 1.49 2.87
N ARG A 457 -19.95 0.84 1.73
CA ARG A 457 -19.29 -0.48 1.71
C ARG A 457 -17.97 -0.46 2.48
N ALA A 458 -17.13 0.54 2.25
CA ALA A 458 -15.85 0.66 2.96
C ALA A 458 -16.03 0.94 4.46
N LEU A 459 -17.04 1.74 4.85
CA LEU A 459 -17.40 1.99 6.25
C LEU A 459 -17.86 0.72 6.96
N ASP A 460 -18.71 -0.09 6.31
CA ASP A 460 -19.15 -1.39 6.83
C ASP A 460 -17.95 -2.29 7.10
N GLU A 461 -17.04 -2.36 6.12
CA GLU A 461 -15.84 -3.18 6.20
C GLU A 461 -14.94 -2.79 7.36
N ILE A 462 -14.50 -1.53 7.42
CA ILE A 462 -13.58 -1.10 8.47
C ILE A 462 -14.24 -1.03 9.85
N THR A 463 -15.57 -0.89 9.92
CA THR A 463 -16.31 -1.05 11.18
C THR A 463 -16.12 -2.45 11.73
N ASN A 464 -16.21 -3.48 10.89
CA ASN A 464 -15.88 -4.85 11.27
C ASN A 464 -14.40 -4.99 11.67
N MET A 465 -13.48 -4.47 10.84
CA MET A 465 -12.04 -4.64 11.05
C MET A 465 -11.51 -3.95 12.32
N LYS A 466 -12.03 -2.77 12.67
CA LYS A 466 -11.46 -1.89 13.70
C LYS A 466 -12.34 -1.64 14.90
N ILE A 467 -13.65 -1.60 14.74
CA ILE A 467 -14.55 -1.33 15.87
C ILE A 467 -14.98 -2.63 16.51
N LEU A 468 -15.59 -3.53 15.73
CA LEU A 468 -16.15 -4.77 16.27
C LEU A 468 -15.06 -5.70 16.80
N SER A 469 -13.88 -5.75 16.19
CA SER A 469 -12.72 -6.54 16.64
C SER A 469 -12.29 -6.26 18.09
N ARG A 470 -12.63 -5.10 18.64
CA ARG A 470 -12.31 -4.70 20.03
C ARG A 470 -13.42 -5.01 21.03
N ILE A 471 -14.62 -5.37 20.57
CA ILE A 471 -15.79 -5.58 21.43
C ILE A 471 -15.79 -7.02 21.93
N GLU A 472 -15.67 -7.16 23.25
CA GLU A 472 -15.80 -8.44 23.95
C GLU A 472 -16.21 -8.22 25.41
N GLY A 473 -16.94 -9.18 25.97
CA GLY A 473 -17.38 -9.13 27.35
C GLY A 473 -18.60 -9.98 27.65
N ASP A 474 -18.91 -10.05 28.94
CA ASP A 474 -20.18 -10.55 29.45
C ASP A 474 -21.26 -9.44 29.39
N GLU A 475 -22.49 -9.77 29.83
CA GLU A 475 -23.63 -8.85 29.83
C GLU A 475 -23.38 -7.54 30.62
N THR A 476 -22.39 -7.51 31.52
CA THR A 476 -22.06 -6.29 32.28
C THR A 476 -21.28 -5.28 31.44
N LYS A 477 -20.48 -5.76 30.48
CA LYS A 477 -19.66 -4.93 29.59
C LYS A 477 -20.27 -4.75 28.21
N VAL A 478 -20.98 -5.77 27.73
CA VAL A 478 -21.55 -5.85 26.38
C VAL A 478 -22.97 -6.38 26.52
N SER A 479 -23.94 -5.50 26.76
CA SER A 479 -25.34 -5.91 26.88
C SER A 479 -25.98 -6.19 25.51
N ALA A 480 -27.04 -7.01 25.50
CA ALA A 480 -27.81 -7.27 24.29
C ALA A 480 -28.46 -5.99 23.71
N GLU A 481 -28.85 -5.06 24.59
CA GLU A 481 -29.36 -3.74 24.22
C GLU A 481 -28.27 -2.91 23.53
N PHE A 482 -27.07 -2.84 24.10
CA PHE A 482 -25.92 -2.15 23.51
C PHE A 482 -25.60 -2.66 22.09
N LEU A 483 -25.52 -3.98 21.91
CA LEU A 483 -25.27 -4.57 20.59
C LEU A 483 -26.40 -4.27 19.59
N THR A 484 -27.65 -4.22 20.06
CA THR A 484 -28.81 -3.92 19.22
C THR A 484 -28.84 -2.44 18.80
N GLU A 485 -28.53 -1.53 19.72
CA GLU A 485 -28.41 -0.10 19.40
C GLU A 485 -27.27 0.17 18.42
N LEU A 486 -26.13 -0.51 18.61
CA LEU A 486 -24.99 -0.41 17.70
C LEU A 486 -25.33 -0.93 16.30
N GLU A 487 -25.97 -2.11 16.19
CA GLU A 487 -26.44 -2.68 14.92
C GLU A 487 -27.39 -1.71 14.19
N ASN A 488 -28.38 -1.18 14.91
CA ASN A 488 -29.36 -0.25 14.34
C ASN A 488 -28.71 1.08 13.90
N THR A 489 -27.71 1.56 14.62
CA THR A 489 -27.00 2.79 14.29
C THR A 489 -26.15 2.59 13.04
N ILE A 490 -25.35 1.52 12.98
CA ILE A 490 -24.56 1.18 11.79
C ILE A 490 -25.47 1.06 10.59
N LYS A 491 -26.52 0.23 10.66
CA LYS A 491 -27.46 0.03 9.56
C LYS A 491 -28.03 1.36 9.05
N ARG A 492 -28.61 2.17 9.95
CA ARG A 492 -29.21 3.46 9.58
C ARG A 492 -28.20 4.39 8.93
N SER A 493 -26.98 4.48 9.46
CA SER A 493 -25.96 5.38 8.92
C SER A 493 -25.47 4.92 7.54
N LEU A 494 -25.29 3.62 7.32
CA LEU A 494 -24.93 3.07 6.00
C LEU A 494 -26.02 3.36 4.95
N GLU A 495 -27.29 3.05 5.28
CA GLU A 495 -28.43 3.27 4.38
C GLU A 495 -28.68 4.77 4.11
N ALA A 496 -28.41 5.63 5.09
CA ALA A 496 -28.53 7.08 4.92
C ALA A 496 -27.46 7.66 3.97
N ILE A 497 -26.27 7.04 3.92
CA ILE A 497 -25.19 7.44 3.01
C ILE A 497 -25.48 6.92 1.62
N SER A 498 -25.65 5.60 1.44
CA SER A 498 -25.74 5.00 0.10
C SER A 498 -27.11 5.11 -0.56
N HIS A 499 -28.17 5.36 0.21
CA HIS A 499 -29.56 5.20 -0.22
C HIS A 499 -29.94 3.76 -0.64
N GLU A 500 -29.13 2.78 -0.25
CA GLU A 500 -29.32 1.37 -0.53
C GLU A 500 -29.54 0.58 0.75
N SER A 501 -30.27 -0.54 0.67
CA SER A 501 -30.62 -1.35 1.84
C SER A 501 -29.51 -2.33 2.22
N PHE A 502 -29.11 -2.32 3.49
CA PHE A 502 -28.12 -3.25 4.05
C PHE A 502 -28.77 -4.28 4.97
N ALA A 503 -28.33 -5.53 4.83
CA ALA A 503 -28.84 -6.65 5.61
C ALA A 503 -27.75 -7.67 5.95
N LYS A 504 -28.07 -8.62 6.83
CA LYS A 504 -27.15 -9.68 7.29
C LYS A 504 -26.85 -10.72 6.21
N GLU A 505 -27.81 -10.91 5.31
CA GLU A 505 -27.74 -11.84 4.18
C GLU A 505 -28.08 -11.08 2.91
N GLN A 506 -27.48 -11.49 1.79
CA GLN A 506 -27.81 -10.91 0.49
C GLN A 506 -29.17 -11.42 0.03
N THR A 507 -30.04 -10.50 -0.37
CA THR A 507 -31.32 -10.80 -1.04
C THR A 507 -31.40 -9.98 -2.32
N GLU A 508 -32.41 -10.19 -3.16
CA GLU A 508 -32.57 -9.45 -4.43
C GLU A 508 -32.50 -7.92 -4.26
N ASN A 509 -32.85 -7.38 -3.08
CA ASN A 509 -32.90 -5.95 -2.83
C ASN A 509 -31.99 -5.49 -1.68
N THR A 510 -31.07 -6.32 -1.20
CA THR A 510 -30.21 -5.95 -0.05
C THR A 510 -28.76 -6.37 -0.22
N HIS A 511 -27.85 -5.45 0.11
CA HIS A 511 -26.43 -5.74 0.19
C HIS A 511 -26.09 -6.45 1.50
N LYS A 512 -25.26 -7.50 1.41
CA LYS A 512 -24.74 -8.21 2.59
C LYS A 512 -23.74 -7.30 3.32
N SER A 513 -24.10 -6.88 4.52
CA SER A 513 -23.21 -6.16 5.43
C SER A 513 -22.46 -7.16 6.31
N ILE A 514 -21.13 -7.02 6.34
CA ILE A 514 -20.28 -7.88 7.17
C ILE A 514 -20.37 -7.49 8.65
N SER A 515 -20.52 -6.20 8.96
CA SER A 515 -20.61 -5.74 10.35
C SER A 515 -21.95 -6.12 10.99
N LEU A 516 -23.06 -6.03 10.25
CA LEU A 516 -24.38 -6.44 10.75
C LEU A 516 -24.47 -7.97 10.92
N ALA A 517 -23.88 -8.74 10.01
CA ALA A 517 -23.77 -10.19 10.16
C ALA A 517 -22.97 -10.54 11.43
N LYS A 518 -21.83 -9.87 11.66
CA LYS A 518 -20.99 -10.10 12.83
C LYS A 518 -21.68 -9.75 14.14
N LEU A 519 -22.36 -8.60 14.22
CA LEU A 519 -23.13 -8.22 15.42
C LEU A 519 -24.25 -9.22 15.73
N SER A 520 -24.88 -9.78 14.70
CA SER A 520 -25.87 -10.84 14.89
C SER A 520 -25.28 -12.12 15.48
N GLU A 521 -24.08 -12.50 15.03
CA GLU A 521 -23.32 -13.62 15.58
C GLU A 521 -22.97 -13.38 17.06
N MET A 522 -22.44 -12.20 17.36
CA MET A 522 -22.05 -11.79 18.72
C MET A 522 -23.25 -11.78 19.68
N LYS A 523 -24.41 -11.28 19.25
CA LYS A 523 -25.65 -11.33 20.06
C LYS A 523 -26.11 -12.75 20.35
N LYS A 524 -26.00 -13.65 19.36
CA LYS A 524 -26.35 -15.07 19.56
C LYS A 524 -25.44 -15.69 20.61
N ARG A 525 -24.14 -15.40 20.58
CA ARG A 525 -23.18 -15.92 21.57
C ARG A 525 -23.39 -15.34 22.96
N LEU A 526 -23.77 -14.06 23.08
CA LEU A 526 -24.01 -13.41 24.36
C LEU A 526 -25.09 -14.14 25.19
N SER A 527 -26.03 -14.84 24.54
CA SER A 527 -27.01 -15.70 25.24
C SER A 527 -26.38 -16.82 26.08
N SER A 528 -25.13 -17.20 25.77
CA SER A 528 -24.32 -18.15 26.54
C SER A 528 -23.50 -17.48 27.67
N GLY A 529 -23.68 -16.16 27.90
CA GLY A 529 -23.08 -15.40 29.01
C GLY A 529 -21.82 -14.61 28.65
N TYR A 530 -21.26 -14.79 27.46
CA TYR A 530 -20.09 -14.06 26.98
C TYR A 530 -20.11 -13.92 25.46
N THR A 531 -19.59 -12.82 24.94
CA THR A 531 -19.40 -12.62 23.51
C THR A 531 -18.06 -11.98 23.22
N SER A 532 -17.48 -12.32 22.07
CA SER A 532 -16.27 -11.71 21.53
C SER A 532 -16.33 -11.75 20.01
N PHE A 533 -15.64 -10.81 19.37
CA PHE A 533 -15.40 -10.86 17.93
C PHE A 533 -14.60 -12.12 17.54
N TRP A 534 -13.67 -12.53 18.41
CA TRP A 534 -12.75 -13.66 18.20
C TRP A 534 -13.38 -15.01 18.56
N SER A 535 -14.48 -14.92 19.30
CA SER A 535 -15.42 -15.97 19.67
C SER A 535 -15.94 -16.79 18.50
#